data_AF-A0A5K0W4L5-F1
#
_entry.id   AF-A0A5K0W4L5-F1
#
_cell.length_a   1.000
_cell.length_b   1.000
_cell.length_c   1.000
_cell.angle_alpha   90.00
_cell.angle_beta   90.00
_cell.angle_gamma   90.00
#
_symmetry.space_group_name_H-M   'P 1'
#
loop_
_entity.id
_entity.type
_entity.pdbx_description
1 polymer ?
#
loop_
_entity_poly.entity_id
_entity_poly.type
_entity_poly.pdbx_seq_one_letter_code
_entity_poly.pdbx_strand_id
1 'polypeptide(L)' 'PSDQQQRLALCFDKLMADVTRSLDSKNRDKFTQNLTVFRHDFRVK' A
#
# COMPACT_ATOMS: atom_id res chain seq x y z
N PRO A 1 -7.35 -18.02 -8.41
CA PRO A 1 -6.12 -18.05 -7.58
C PRO A 1 -5.08 -17.02 -8.02
N SER A 2 -4.76 -17.01 -9.32
CA SER A 2 -3.90 -16.03 -9.99
C SER A 2 -4.43 -14.59 -9.91
N ASP A 3 -5.71 -14.36 -10.20
CA ASP A 3 -6.29 -13.01 -10.20
C ASP A 3 -6.25 -12.35 -8.82
N GLN A 4 -6.38 -13.14 -7.75
CA GLN A 4 -6.31 -12.64 -6.38
C GLN A 4 -4.87 -12.26 -6.01
N GLN A 5 -3.88 -13.07 -6.43
CA GLN A 5 -2.46 -12.73 -6.24
C GLN A 5 -2.08 -11.48 -7.04
N GLN A 6 -2.57 -11.34 -8.27
CA GLN A 6 -2.29 -10.19 -9.12
C GLN A 6 -2.92 -8.90 -8.56
N ARG A 7 -4.16 -8.99 -8.04
CA ARG A 7 -4.78 -7.88 -7.29
C ARG A 7 -4.00 -7.50 -6.04
N LEU A 8 -3.57 -8.49 -5.26
CA LEU A 8 -2.73 -8.26 -4.07
C LEU A 8 -1.41 -7.57 -4.43
N ALA A 9 -0.74 -8.03 -5.49
CA ALA A 9 0.51 -7.43 -5.97
C ALA A 9 0.32 -5.94 -6.31
N LEU A 10 -0.73 -5.61 -7.07
CA LEU A 10 -1.05 -4.21 -7.41
C LEU A 10 -1.37 -3.36 -6.17
N CYS A 11 -2.06 -3.94 -5.17
CA CYS A 11 -2.31 -3.24 -3.91
C CYS A 11 -1.02 -2.99 -3.12
N PHE A 12 -0.05 -3.92 -3.14
CA PHE A 12 1.26 -3.72 -2.52
C PHE A 12 2.10 -2.67 -3.25
N ASP A 13 2.04 -2.62 -4.58
CA ASP A 13 2.71 -1.57 -5.36
C ASP A 13 2.19 -0.18 -4.96
N LYS A 14 0.86 -0.03 -4.82
CA LYS A 14 0.26 1.21 -4.31
C LYS A 14 0.64 1.52 -2.87
N LEU A 15 0.72 0.50 -2.00
CA LEU A 15 1.13 0.67 -0.61
C LEU A 15 2.56 1.26 -0.51
N MET A 16 3.45 0.77 -1.38
CA MET A 16 4.86 1.18 -1.40
C MET A 16 5.14 2.37 -2.32
N ALA A 17 4.13 2.92 -2.99
CA ALA A 17 4.30 4.08 -3.86
C ALA A 17 4.87 5.28 -3.10
N ASP A 18 5.98 5.82 -3.59
CA ASP A 18 6.78 6.90 -2.97
C ASP A 18 7.33 6.58 -1.57
N VAL A 19 7.24 5.32 -1.10
CA VAL A 19 7.87 4.88 0.15
C VAL A 19 9.29 4.42 -0.17
N THR A 20 10.25 5.06 0.45
CA THR A 20 11.68 4.75 0.34
C THR A 20 12.11 3.83 1.47
N ARG A 21 13.30 3.22 1.36
CA ARG A 21 13.92 2.46 2.45
C ARG A 21 14.58 3.40 3.47
N SER A 22 13.77 4.25 4.08
CA SER A 22 14.18 5.20 5.12
C SER A 22 13.21 5.19 6.31
N LEU A 23 13.70 5.56 7.49
CA LEU A 23 12.91 5.71 8.71
C LEU A 23 12.53 7.17 9.01
N ASP A 24 12.82 8.09 8.08
CA ASP A 24 12.44 9.49 8.20
C ASP A 24 10.94 9.65 8.45
N SER A 25 10.56 10.60 9.31
CA SER A 25 9.14 10.80 9.69
C SER A 25 8.23 10.90 8.46
N LYS A 26 8.62 11.73 7.48
CA LYS A 26 7.85 11.91 6.23
C LYS A 26 7.60 10.60 5.48
N ASN A 27 8.59 9.71 5.46
CA ASN A 27 8.47 8.42 4.79
C ASN A 27 7.49 7.49 5.53
N ARG A 28 7.53 7.51 6.87
CA ARG A 28 6.58 6.74 7.70
C ARG A 28 5.15 7.29 7.60
N ASP A 29 5.01 8.61 7.55
CA ASP A 29 3.71 9.28 7.36
C ASP A 29 3.12 8.89 6.00
N LYS A 30 3.92 8.92 4.94
CA LYS A 30 3.51 8.46 3.60
C LYS A 30 3.09 7.00 3.59
N PHE A 31 3.86 6.10 4.23
CA PHE A 31 3.47 4.70 4.37
C PHE A 31 2.13 4.55 5.10
N THR A 32 1.92 5.29 6.19
CA THR A 32 0.67 5.25 6.97
C THR A 32 -0.53 5.76 6.15
N GLN A 33 -0.32 6.80 5.35
CA GLN A 33 -1.32 7.31 4.41
C GLN A 33 -1.68 6.25 3.36
N ASN A 34 -0.67 5.67 2.70
CA ASN A 34 -0.87 4.62 1.71
C ASN A 34 -1.55 3.38 2.32
N LEU A 35 -1.24 3.04 3.57
CA LEU A 35 -1.88 1.93 4.30
C LEU A 35 -3.37 2.20 4.55
N THR A 36 -3.75 3.45 4.80
CA THR A 36 -5.16 3.83 4.95
C THR A 36 -5.92 3.63 3.65
N VAL A 37 -5.33 4.02 2.52
CA VAL A 37 -5.89 3.77 1.17
C VAL A 37 -5.98 2.28 0.88
N PHE A 38 -4.91 1.53 1.14
CA PHE A 38 -4.90 0.06 0.99
C PHE A 38 -6.05 -0.60 1.76
N ARG A 39 -6.27 -0.22 3.03
CA ARG A 39 -7.37 -0.75 3.85
C ARG A 39 -8.74 -0.40 3.29
N HIS A 40 -8.91 0.80 2.72
CA HIS A 40 -10.15 1.19 2.06
C HIS A 40 -10.40 0.35 0.81
N ASP A 41 -9.42 0.27 -0.09
CA ASP A 41 -9.49 -0.54 -1.32
C ASP A 41 -9.76 -2.03 -1.04
N PHE A 42 -9.29 -2.55 0.11
CA PHE A 42 -9.53 -3.93 0.53
C PHE A 42 -10.89 -4.15 1.22
N ARG A 43 -11.42 -3.12 1.89
CA ARG A 43 -12.68 -3.19 2.65
C ARG A 43 -13.89 -2.92 1.77
N VAL A 44 -13.74 -2.15 0.69
CA VAL A 44 -14.76 -2.00 -0.34
C VAL A 44 -14.77 -3.30 -1.16
N LYS A 45 -15.62 -4.23 -0.74
CA LYS A 45 -15.96 -5.45 -1.45
C LYS A 45 -17.47 -5.51 -1.64
#